data_AF-A0A9W9BDT8-F1
#
_entry.id   AF-A0A9W9BDT8-F1
#
_cell.length_a   1.000
_cell.length_b   1.000
_cell.length_c   1.000
_cell.angle_alpha   90.00
_cell.angle_beta   90.00
_cell.angle_gamma   90.00
#
_symmetry.space_group_name_H-M   'P 1'
#
loop_
_entity.id
_entity.type
_entity.pdbx_description
1 polymer ?
#
loop_
_entity_poly.entity_id
_entity_poly.type
_entity_poly.pdbx_seq_one_letter_code
_entity_poly.pdbx_strand_id
1 'polypeptide(L)'
;MSSSAATETEQVEATAAIQLQQQPDSSSLDPSPVHELPPRPVPSSDPRLSIDQDRGPANSPPTDNNDEHDLFKLKPAEALQLLSASVELLVRITGDVPPTPPPKTPTDPQMSNMQVEKENIARSHSEKSLARLRAQALREEQEEKLRKQRHQQQEIQEKLQKQKHSQKSGSSSSIDGVRLKHNSLRHANPSSSAPNLHPPEPYIVVGADSQPLNLQHGAITRKFYSKNEPPISVNQYLLRLHQFCPMSTAVYLATSLYIHRLAVEERAIPVTRRNAHRLVLAGLRVAMKALEDLSYPHTKIAKVGGVSEVELARLEISFCFLAGFELVVGEEILKKHWQVLREGKVGRMVDGVEVPLLKLDKKRKTSREVHQLMQ
;
A
#
# COMPACT_ATOMS: atom_id res chain seq x y z
N MET A 1 -2.26 -54.63 -51.89
CA MET A 1 -1.12 -55.54 -51.66
C MET A 1 -0.05 -54.71 -50.98
N SER A 2 -0.05 -54.71 -49.65
CA SER A 2 0.91 -55.47 -48.80
C SER A 2 2.24 -54.72 -48.73
N SER A 3 2.92 -54.46 -47.62
CA SER A 3 2.81 -54.87 -46.22
C SER A 3 3.97 -54.21 -45.45
N SER A 4 3.74 -53.80 -44.19
CA SER A 4 4.65 -53.87 -43.01
C SER A 4 5.99 -53.13 -43.00
N ALA A 5 6.59 -52.72 -41.87
CA ALA A 5 6.21 -52.58 -40.45
C ALA A 5 7.41 -51.96 -39.70
N ALA A 6 7.14 -51.35 -38.53
CA ALA A 6 7.99 -51.11 -37.35
C ALA A 6 9.28 -50.26 -37.52
N THR A 7 9.60 -49.29 -36.65
CA THR A 7 9.86 -49.48 -35.20
C THR A 7 9.81 -48.14 -34.45
N GLU A 8 9.36 -48.21 -33.20
CA GLU A 8 9.20 -47.16 -32.18
C GLU A 8 10.51 -46.47 -31.73
N THR A 9 10.41 -45.24 -31.22
CA THR A 9 10.86 -44.89 -29.86
C THR A 9 10.37 -43.50 -29.46
N GLU A 10 9.57 -43.47 -28.41
CA GLU A 10 8.90 -42.33 -27.77
C GLU A 10 9.70 -41.96 -26.51
N GLN A 11 10.00 -40.67 -26.30
CA GLN A 11 10.59 -40.17 -25.05
C GLN A 11 9.60 -39.23 -24.37
N VAL A 12 9.07 -39.68 -23.23
CA VAL A 12 8.22 -38.93 -22.31
C VAL A 12 9.00 -38.68 -21.01
N GLU A 13 8.88 -37.45 -20.55
CA GLU A 13 9.48 -36.80 -19.39
C GLU A 13 8.95 -37.38 -18.07
N ALA A 14 9.86 -37.74 -17.15
CA ALA A 14 9.54 -38.40 -15.88
C ALA A 14 9.48 -37.41 -14.71
N THR A 15 8.37 -37.46 -13.99
CA THR A 15 8.09 -36.82 -12.70
C THR A 15 8.76 -37.60 -11.56
N ALA A 16 9.54 -36.90 -10.72
CA ALA A 16 10.17 -37.47 -9.53
C ALA A 16 9.27 -37.28 -8.29
N ALA A 17 8.67 -38.38 -7.82
CA ALA A 17 8.06 -38.49 -6.49
C ALA A 17 9.06 -39.15 -5.54
N ILE A 18 9.41 -38.47 -4.44
CA ILE A 18 10.25 -39.02 -3.38
C ILE A 18 9.35 -39.73 -2.37
N GLN A 19 9.53 -41.04 -2.27
CA GLN A 19 8.90 -41.93 -1.31
C GLN A 19 9.97 -42.36 -0.29
N LEU A 20 9.78 -42.06 0.99
CA LEU A 20 10.59 -42.60 2.08
C LEU A 20 9.70 -43.36 3.08
N GLN A 21 9.75 -44.68 2.92
CA GLN A 21 9.90 -45.73 3.94
C GLN A 21 9.15 -45.63 5.29
N GLN A 22 8.23 -46.58 5.51
CA GLN A 22 7.83 -47.03 6.85
C GLN A 22 8.24 -48.50 7.02
N GLN A 23 8.86 -48.82 8.17
CA GLN A 23 8.90 -50.17 8.73
C GLN A 23 8.06 -50.21 10.02
N PRO A 24 7.44 -51.36 10.37
CA PRO A 24 6.55 -51.47 11.50
C PRO A 24 7.31 -51.97 12.73
N ASP A 25 7.00 -51.43 13.90
CA ASP A 25 7.20 -52.14 15.16
C ASP A 25 5.98 -51.98 16.05
N SER A 26 5.45 -53.12 16.44
CA SER A 26 4.31 -53.31 17.33
C SER A 26 4.73 -53.21 18.79
N SER A 27 4.07 -52.38 19.59
CA SER A 27 3.72 -52.72 20.97
C SER A 27 2.67 -51.76 21.55
N SER A 28 1.62 -52.37 22.08
CA SER A 28 0.48 -51.80 22.80
C SER A 28 0.86 -51.23 24.18
N LEU A 29 0.18 -50.16 24.62
CA LEU A 29 -0.35 -49.92 25.99
C LEU A 29 -1.02 -48.51 26.10
N ASP A 30 -2.36 -48.49 26.07
CA ASP A 30 -3.42 -47.62 26.67
C ASP A 30 -3.27 -46.11 27.04
N PRO A 31 -4.37 -45.33 27.20
CA PRO A 31 -4.59 -44.08 26.47
C PRO A 31 -4.65 -42.82 27.36
N SER A 32 -4.36 -41.67 26.78
CA SER A 32 -4.70 -40.34 27.33
C SER A 32 -5.65 -39.64 26.36
N PRO A 33 -6.67 -38.88 26.83
CA PRO A 33 -7.71 -38.35 25.97
C PRO A 33 -7.12 -37.24 25.10
N VAL A 34 -7.02 -37.50 23.80
CA VAL A 34 -6.69 -36.49 22.81
C VAL A 34 -7.91 -35.59 22.69
N HIS A 35 -7.81 -34.35 23.17
CA HIS A 35 -8.80 -33.32 22.90
C HIS A 35 -8.82 -33.05 21.40
N GLU A 36 -9.76 -33.67 20.68
CA GLU A 36 -10.00 -33.38 19.28
C GLU A 36 -10.72 -32.04 19.16
N LEU A 37 -10.17 -31.13 18.36
CA LEU A 37 -10.79 -29.83 18.10
C LEU A 37 -12.10 -30.05 17.33
N PRO A 38 -13.16 -29.26 17.60
CA PRO A 38 -14.41 -29.40 16.88
C PRO A 38 -14.20 -29.18 15.38
N PRO A 39 -14.99 -29.87 14.53
CA PRO A 39 -14.90 -29.73 13.07
C PRO A 39 -15.15 -28.28 12.65
N ARG A 40 -14.57 -27.88 11.51
CA ARG A 40 -14.77 -26.54 10.96
C ARG A 40 -16.27 -26.28 10.74
N PRO A 41 -16.78 -25.11 11.14
CA PRO A 41 -18.19 -24.79 10.95
C PRO A 41 -18.53 -24.72 9.45
N VAL A 42 -19.67 -25.31 9.09
CA VAL A 42 -20.18 -25.36 7.72
C VAL A 42 -21.22 -24.24 7.56
N PRO A 43 -20.91 -23.13 6.88
CA PRO A 43 -21.79 -21.96 6.81
C PRO A 43 -23.11 -22.23 6.07
N SER A 44 -23.17 -23.24 5.20
CA SER A 44 -24.41 -23.62 4.50
C SER A 44 -25.46 -24.29 5.39
N SER A 45 -25.12 -24.61 6.64
CA SER A 45 -26.01 -25.28 7.61
C SER A 45 -26.50 -24.34 8.70
N ASP A 46 -26.18 -23.04 8.62
CA ASP A 46 -26.62 -22.05 9.62
C ASP A 46 -28.07 -21.61 9.33
N PRO A 47 -29.05 -21.94 10.20
CA PRO A 47 -30.44 -21.53 10.03
C PRO A 47 -30.67 -20.02 10.16
N ARG A 48 -29.65 -19.21 10.53
CA ARG A 48 -29.74 -17.73 10.48
C ARG A 48 -29.43 -17.13 9.11
N LEU A 49 -29.01 -17.95 8.14
CA LEU A 49 -28.69 -17.54 6.76
C LEU A 49 -29.76 -17.96 5.74
N SER A 50 -30.93 -18.44 6.19
CA SER A 50 -32.07 -18.67 5.31
C SER A 50 -32.51 -17.34 4.70
N ILE A 51 -32.18 -17.14 3.42
CA ILE A 51 -32.77 -16.11 2.59
C ILE A 51 -34.26 -16.45 2.49
N ASP A 52 -35.13 -15.59 3.02
CA ASP A 52 -36.58 -15.65 2.84
C ASP A 52 -36.91 -15.62 1.35
N GLN A 53 -36.93 -16.79 0.71
CA GLN A 53 -37.55 -17.01 -0.60
C GLN A 53 -39.01 -17.39 -0.38
N ASP A 54 -39.81 -16.52 0.23
CA ASP A 54 -41.25 -16.55 0.02
C ASP A 54 -41.93 -15.22 0.35
N ARG A 55 -42.00 -14.33 -0.65
CA ARG A 55 -43.04 -13.31 -0.71
C ARG A 55 -43.47 -13.12 -2.16
N GLY A 56 -44.48 -13.87 -2.56
CA GLY A 56 -45.26 -13.61 -3.78
C GLY A 56 -45.90 -12.21 -3.80
N PRO A 57 -46.37 -11.75 -4.96
CA PRO A 57 -46.48 -10.32 -5.28
C PRO A 57 -47.73 -9.71 -4.66
N ALA A 58 -47.54 -8.82 -3.69
CA ALA A 58 -48.62 -7.99 -3.17
C ALA A 58 -48.19 -6.52 -3.27
N ASN A 59 -48.92 -5.80 -4.12
CA ASN A 59 -48.93 -4.35 -4.32
C ASN A 59 -47.68 -3.76 -4.98
N SER A 60 -47.78 -3.54 -6.29
CA SER A 60 -47.03 -2.49 -6.97
C SER A 60 -47.22 -1.17 -6.21
N PRO A 61 -46.14 -0.55 -5.70
CA PRO A 61 -46.21 0.84 -5.26
C PRO A 61 -46.58 1.71 -6.47
N PRO A 62 -47.15 2.91 -6.26
CA PRO A 62 -47.35 3.85 -7.37
C PRO A 62 -46.00 4.04 -8.07
N THR A 63 -45.99 3.97 -9.39
CA THR A 63 -44.83 4.27 -10.23
C THR A 63 -44.41 5.72 -9.98
N ASP A 64 -43.57 5.92 -8.98
CA ASP A 64 -42.76 7.11 -8.86
C ASP A 64 -41.79 7.07 -10.04
N ASN A 65 -41.84 8.12 -10.87
CA ASN A 65 -40.89 8.35 -11.96
C ASN A 65 -39.41 8.51 -11.47
N ASN A 66 -39.10 8.16 -10.22
CA ASN A 66 -37.77 8.16 -9.62
C ASN A 66 -36.96 6.89 -9.94
N ASP A 67 -37.59 5.84 -10.47
CA ASP A 67 -36.92 4.56 -10.78
C ASP A 67 -35.92 4.63 -11.95
N GLU A 68 -35.99 5.68 -12.77
CA GLU A 68 -35.05 5.95 -13.86
C GLU A 68 -33.70 6.47 -13.32
N HIS A 69 -33.59 6.73 -12.01
CA HIS A 69 -32.43 7.34 -11.38
C HIS A 69 -31.82 6.48 -10.27
N ASP A 70 -31.86 5.16 -10.45
CA ASP A 70 -31.13 4.23 -9.58
C ASP A 70 -29.70 3.97 -10.10
N LEU A 71 -28.70 4.29 -9.28
CA LEU A 71 -27.29 4.04 -9.56
C LEU A 71 -27.02 2.56 -9.87
N PHE A 72 -27.73 1.64 -9.19
CA PHE A 72 -27.50 0.20 -9.34
C PHE A 72 -28.00 -0.37 -10.68
N LYS A 73 -28.89 0.35 -11.36
CA LYS A 73 -29.37 0.00 -12.71
C LYS A 73 -28.49 0.59 -13.82
N LEU A 74 -27.51 1.43 -13.47
CA LEU A 74 -26.65 2.11 -14.44
C LEU A 74 -25.71 1.12 -15.14
N LYS A 75 -25.80 1.05 -16.47
CA LYS A 75 -24.93 0.19 -17.28
C LYS A 75 -23.48 0.70 -17.27
N PRO A 76 -22.48 -0.20 -17.31
CA PRO A 76 -21.07 0.21 -17.34
C PRO A 76 -20.72 1.13 -18.51
N ALA A 77 -21.35 0.93 -19.68
CA ALA A 77 -21.16 1.78 -20.84
C ALA A 77 -21.62 3.23 -20.59
N GLU A 78 -22.71 3.44 -19.85
CA GLU A 78 -23.21 4.78 -19.53
C GLU A 78 -22.29 5.49 -18.52
N ALA A 79 -21.79 4.74 -17.54
CA ALA A 79 -20.79 5.21 -16.58
C ALA A 79 -19.47 5.60 -17.27
N LEU A 80 -19.03 4.82 -18.25
CA LEU A 80 -17.90 5.14 -19.11
C LEU A 80 -18.13 6.44 -19.88
N GLN A 81 -19.32 6.65 -20.44
CA GLN A 81 -19.64 7.90 -21.13
C GLN A 81 -19.68 9.09 -20.16
N LEU A 82 -20.12 8.91 -18.91
CA LEU A 82 -20.04 9.93 -17.87
C LEU A 82 -18.58 10.29 -17.56
N LEU A 83 -17.71 9.28 -17.37
CA LEU A 83 -16.28 9.47 -17.17
C LEU A 83 -15.64 10.23 -18.34
N SER A 84 -15.90 9.80 -19.58
CA SER A 84 -15.37 10.47 -20.79
C SER A 84 -15.79 11.93 -20.84
N ALA A 85 -17.08 12.22 -20.66
CA ALA A 85 -17.62 13.57 -20.69
C ALA A 85 -17.07 14.46 -19.55
N SER A 86 -16.79 13.88 -18.38
CA SER A 86 -16.14 14.55 -17.26
C SER A 86 -14.70 14.92 -17.58
N VAL A 87 -13.91 13.98 -18.12
CA VAL A 87 -12.50 14.21 -18.44
C VAL A 87 -12.37 15.21 -19.58
N GLU A 88 -13.21 15.12 -20.62
CA GLU A 88 -13.22 16.10 -21.71
C GLU A 88 -13.60 17.51 -21.22
N LEU A 89 -14.53 17.62 -20.26
CA LEU A 89 -14.85 18.91 -19.65
C LEU A 89 -13.64 19.50 -18.93
N LEU A 90 -12.93 18.70 -18.14
CA LEU A 90 -11.71 19.14 -17.46
C LEU A 90 -10.63 19.58 -18.45
N VAL A 91 -10.47 18.86 -19.56
CA VAL A 91 -9.55 19.24 -20.65
C VAL A 91 -9.95 20.57 -21.27
N ARG A 92 -11.26 20.80 -21.53
CA ARG A 92 -11.76 22.07 -22.08
C ARG A 92 -11.55 23.24 -21.11
N ILE A 93 -11.81 23.03 -19.82
CA ILE A 93 -11.64 24.06 -18.77
C ILE A 93 -10.16 24.42 -18.59
N THR A 94 -9.28 23.41 -18.56
CA THR A 94 -7.84 23.62 -18.35
C THR A 94 -7.19 24.30 -19.57
N GLY A 95 -7.69 24.00 -20.77
CA GLY A 95 -7.10 24.46 -22.03
C GLY A 95 -5.80 23.72 -22.37
N ASP A 96 -5.13 24.17 -23.42
CA ASP A 96 -3.80 23.68 -23.78
C ASP A 96 -2.75 24.47 -23.00
N VAL A 97 -2.45 24.01 -21.78
CA VAL A 97 -1.34 24.56 -21.00
C VAL A 97 -0.07 23.93 -21.56
N PRO A 98 0.82 24.70 -22.22
CA PRO A 98 2.09 24.16 -22.69
C PRO A 98 2.82 23.57 -21.47
N PRO A 99 3.42 22.36 -21.59
CA PRO A 99 4.18 21.78 -20.50
C PRO A 99 5.19 22.84 -20.07
N THR A 100 5.07 23.33 -18.83
CA THR A 100 5.94 24.39 -18.34
C THR A 100 7.37 23.91 -18.58
N PRO A 101 8.15 24.58 -19.45
CA PRO A 101 9.49 24.14 -19.73
C PRO A 101 10.22 24.02 -18.39
N PRO A 102 11.13 23.04 -18.22
CA PRO A 102 11.99 23.02 -17.05
C PRO A 102 12.58 24.43 -16.91
N PRO A 103 12.63 25.01 -15.69
CA PRO A 103 13.11 26.37 -15.51
C PRO A 103 14.48 26.47 -16.19
N LYS A 104 14.53 27.20 -17.30
CA LYS A 104 15.77 27.63 -17.95
C LYS A 104 16.33 28.79 -17.12
N THR A 105 16.54 28.58 -15.83
CA THR A 105 17.53 29.39 -15.14
C THR A 105 18.86 28.94 -15.74
N PRO A 106 19.67 29.82 -16.34
CA PRO A 106 21.08 29.53 -16.47
C PRO A 106 21.54 29.18 -15.06
N THR A 107 21.93 27.92 -14.84
CA THR A 107 22.72 27.62 -13.66
C THR A 107 23.95 28.48 -13.83
N ASP A 108 24.04 29.58 -13.08
CA ASP A 108 25.27 30.34 -12.99
C ASP A 108 26.37 29.31 -12.72
N PRO A 109 27.41 29.21 -13.58
CA PRO A 109 28.38 28.13 -13.52
C PRO A 109 29.11 28.05 -12.16
N GLN A 110 28.99 29.08 -11.32
CA GLN A 110 29.49 29.11 -9.95
C GLN A 110 28.62 28.40 -8.90
N MET A 111 27.35 28.08 -9.16
CA MET A 111 26.50 27.36 -8.20
C MET A 111 26.63 25.83 -8.28
N SER A 112 27.13 25.26 -9.37
CA SER A 112 27.39 23.81 -9.43
C SER A 112 28.36 23.36 -8.34
N ASN A 113 29.36 24.19 -8.02
CA ASN A 113 30.29 23.92 -6.95
C ASN A 113 29.63 24.05 -5.58
N MET A 114 28.69 24.98 -5.40
CA MET A 114 27.98 25.17 -4.12
C MET A 114 26.96 24.06 -3.84
N GLN A 115 26.30 23.50 -4.86
CA GLN A 115 25.44 22.32 -4.73
C GLN A 115 26.26 21.05 -4.49
N VAL A 116 27.36 20.85 -5.23
CA VAL A 116 28.29 19.73 -5.00
C VAL A 116 28.96 19.86 -3.63
N GLU A 117 29.31 21.07 -3.20
CA GLU A 117 29.86 21.35 -1.88
C GLU A 117 28.81 21.14 -0.79
N LYS A 118 27.55 21.55 -0.99
CA LYS A 118 26.45 21.24 -0.06
C LYS A 118 26.19 19.73 0.04
N GLU A 119 26.23 19.00 -1.07
CA GLU A 119 26.13 17.54 -1.08
C GLU A 119 27.36 16.85 -0.46
N ASN A 120 28.56 17.41 -0.65
CA ASN A 120 29.79 16.93 -0.02
C ASN A 120 29.83 17.27 1.49
N ILE A 121 29.27 18.41 1.90
CA ILE A 121 29.07 18.79 3.31
C ILE A 121 28.05 17.82 3.93
N ALA A 122 26.92 17.57 3.28
CA ALA A 122 25.93 16.60 3.76
C ALA A 122 26.52 15.18 3.87
N ARG A 123 27.22 14.69 2.83
CA ARG A 123 27.90 13.39 2.86
C ARG A 123 29.00 13.33 3.91
N SER A 124 29.85 14.35 4.02
CA SER A 124 30.96 14.37 4.98
C SER A 124 30.51 14.55 6.44
N HIS A 125 29.43 15.30 6.70
CA HIS A 125 28.84 15.38 8.04
C HIS A 125 28.13 14.08 8.43
N SER A 126 27.50 13.40 7.48
CA SER A 126 26.94 12.06 7.68
C SER A 126 28.04 11.02 7.97
N GLU A 127 29.11 11.00 7.18
CA GLU A 127 30.26 10.09 7.39
C GLU A 127 30.98 10.37 8.71
N LYS A 128 31.20 11.64 9.07
CA LYS A 128 31.80 12.01 10.37
C LYS A 128 30.91 11.64 11.54
N SER A 129 29.58 11.76 11.38
CA SER A 129 28.61 11.33 12.40
C SER A 129 28.64 9.81 12.57
N LEU A 130 28.63 9.05 11.47
CA LEU A 130 28.66 7.59 11.48
C LEU A 130 29.99 7.03 12.02
N ALA A 131 31.12 7.64 11.63
CA ALA A 131 32.44 7.30 12.15
C ALA A 131 32.56 7.57 13.66
N ARG A 132 31.99 8.68 14.15
CA ARG A 132 31.93 9.00 15.57
C ARG A 132 31.04 8.00 16.33
N LEU A 133 29.90 7.62 15.77
CA LEU A 133 29.02 6.59 16.34
C LEU A 133 29.74 5.23 16.46
N ARG A 134 30.46 4.81 15.42
CA ARG A 134 31.26 3.57 15.43
C ARG A 134 32.39 3.61 16.46
N ALA A 135 33.10 4.73 16.56
CA ALA A 135 34.17 4.88 17.54
C ALA A 135 33.65 4.81 18.99
N GLN A 136 32.44 5.32 19.23
CA GLN A 136 31.79 5.23 20.54
C GLN A 136 31.37 3.78 20.85
N ALA A 137 30.77 3.07 19.89
CA ALA A 137 30.40 1.66 20.05
C ALA A 137 31.62 0.76 20.35
N LEU A 138 32.75 0.98 19.67
CA LEU A 138 33.99 0.22 19.93
C LEU A 138 34.57 0.49 21.33
N ARG A 139 34.46 1.73 21.83
CA ARG A 139 34.90 2.06 23.20
C ARG A 139 34.04 1.36 24.24
N GLU A 140 32.73 1.36 24.04
CA GLU A 140 31.78 0.66 24.92
C GLU A 140 32.06 -0.85 24.93
N GLU A 141 32.35 -1.45 23.77
CA GLU A 141 32.72 -2.88 23.68
C GLU A 141 34.04 -3.17 24.41
N GLN A 142 35.03 -2.29 24.31
CA GLN A 142 36.31 -2.41 25.03
C GLN A 142 36.11 -2.29 26.54
N GLU A 143 35.30 -1.34 27.00
CA GLU A 143 34.98 -1.18 28.41
C GLU A 143 34.21 -2.39 28.96
N GLU A 144 33.30 -2.97 28.18
CA GLU A 144 32.57 -4.17 28.57
C GLU A 144 33.50 -5.39 28.68
N LYS A 145 34.42 -5.58 27.73
CA LYS A 145 35.46 -6.63 27.80
C LYS A 145 36.32 -6.46 29.05
N LEU A 146 36.76 -5.23 29.34
CA LEU A 146 37.58 -4.94 30.51
C LEU A 146 36.81 -5.16 31.83
N ARG A 147 35.51 -4.86 31.83
CA ARG A 147 34.61 -5.15 32.96
C ARG A 147 34.44 -6.65 33.19
N LYS A 148 34.28 -7.46 32.13
CA LYS A 148 34.23 -8.94 32.22
C LYS A 148 35.56 -9.51 32.71
N GLN A 149 36.69 -8.96 32.26
CA GLN A 149 38.02 -9.39 32.69
C GLN A 149 38.28 -9.12 34.18
N ARG A 150 37.86 -7.94 34.69
CA ARG A 150 37.92 -7.64 36.13
C ARG A 150 37.05 -8.59 36.94
N HIS A 151 35.87 -8.94 36.44
CA HIS A 151 34.97 -9.87 37.14
C HIS A 151 35.57 -11.28 37.23
N GLN A 152 36.18 -11.78 36.14
CA GLN A 152 36.91 -13.06 36.16
C GLN A 152 38.10 -13.04 37.13
N GLN A 153 38.88 -11.94 37.20
CA GLN A 153 39.98 -11.85 38.17
C GLN A 153 39.50 -11.86 39.63
N GLN A 154 38.36 -11.23 39.91
CA GLN A 154 37.74 -11.26 41.24
C GLN A 154 37.27 -12.68 41.61
N GLU A 155 36.61 -13.39 40.69
CA GLU A 155 36.18 -14.78 40.93
C GLU A 155 37.36 -15.73 41.18
N ILE A 156 38.47 -15.54 40.46
CA ILE A 156 39.70 -16.34 40.66
C ILE A 156 40.32 -16.03 42.03
N GLN A 157 40.38 -14.76 42.46
CA GLN A 157 40.84 -14.40 43.81
C GLN A 157 39.96 -14.98 44.91
N GLU A 158 38.63 -14.97 44.72
CA GLU A 158 37.68 -15.53 45.69
C GLU A 158 37.82 -17.05 45.81
N LYS A 159 38.07 -17.76 44.68
CA LYS A 159 38.38 -19.20 44.69
C LYS A 159 39.70 -19.52 45.37
N LEU A 160 40.74 -18.70 45.20
CA LEU A 160 42.01 -18.87 45.92
C LEU A 160 41.89 -18.62 47.42
N GLN A 161 41.04 -17.68 47.87
CA GLN A 161 40.79 -17.46 49.29
C GLN A 161 40.01 -18.62 49.93
N LYS A 162 39.05 -19.22 49.21
CA LYS A 162 38.31 -20.40 49.68
C LYS A 162 39.16 -21.68 49.80
N GLN A 163 40.30 -21.78 49.11
CA GLN A 163 41.26 -22.89 49.31
C GLN A 163 42.16 -22.71 50.55
N LYS A 164 42.26 -21.51 51.14
CA LYS A 164 43.03 -21.25 52.38
C LYS A 164 42.23 -21.47 53.67
N HIS A 165 40.95 -21.80 53.59
CA HIS A 165 40.14 -22.24 54.72
C HIS A 165 39.58 -23.63 54.45
N SER A 166 40.46 -24.63 54.54
CA SER A 166 40.09 -26.03 54.72
C SER A 166 40.89 -26.58 55.89
N GLN A 167 40.34 -26.40 57.10
CA GLN A 167 40.51 -27.38 58.17
C GLN A 167 39.22 -27.48 59.00
N LYS A 168 38.80 -28.74 59.11
CA LYS A 168 37.91 -29.38 60.09
C LYS A 168 36.40 -29.52 59.81
N SER A 169 36.09 -30.82 59.67
CA SER A 169 34.94 -31.62 60.12
C SER A 169 33.62 -31.52 59.36
N GLY A 170 33.17 -32.69 58.90
CA GLY A 170 31.88 -32.90 58.24
C GLY A 170 30.86 -33.70 59.05
N SER A 171 29.94 -34.29 58.28
CA SER A 171 28.72 -35.08 58.59
C SER A 171 27.48 -34.21 58.88
N SER A 172 26.28 -34.46 58.34
CA SER A 172 25.70 -35.70 57.79
C SER A 172 24.61 -35.50 56.72
N SER A 173 24.43 -36.55 55.90
CA SER A 173 23.18 -37.15 55.36
C SER A 173 22.16 -36.37 54.47
N SER A 174 22.18 -36.72 53.17
CA SER A 174 21.12 -37.37 52.36
C SER A 174 19.69 -36.80 52.16
N ILE A 175 19.33 -36.62 50.87
CA ILE A 175 18.03 -36.95 50.17
C ILE A 175 16.82 -36.07 50.55
N ASP A 176 15.98 -35.49 49.67
CA ASP A 176 15.36 -35.92 48.40
C ASP A 176 14.91 -34.68 47.57
N GLY A 177 14.80 -34.79 46.25
CA GLY A 177 14.60 -33.64 45.36
C GLY A 177 13.14 -33.20 45.17
N VAL A 178 12.79 -31.98 45.59
CA VAL A 178 11.68 -31.16 45.03
C VAL A 178 12.00 -29.67 45.16
N ARG A 179 11.84 -28.93 44.06
CA ARG A 179 12.05 -27.47 43.94
C ARG A 179 10.78 -26.73 44.39
N LEU A 180 10.87 -25.82 45.36
CA LEU A 180 9.80 -24.86 45.64
C LEU A 180 10.32 -23.43 45.78
N LYS A 181 9.67 -22.56 45.00
CA LYS A 181 9.91 -21.13 44.83
C LYS A 181 9.50 -20.39 46.10
N HIS A 182 10.46 -19.95 46.92
CA HIS A 182 10.15 -19.03 48.02
C HIS A 182 10.24 -17.60 47.52
N ASN A 183 9.08 -17.03 47.21
CA ASN A 183 8.93 -15.59 47.08
C ASN A 183 9.18 -14.98 48.46
N SER A 184 10.16 -14.09 48.57
CA SER A 184 10.30 -13.22 49.74
C SER A 184 10.70 -11.85 49.25
N LEU A 185 9.67 -11.04 49.06
CA LEU A 185 9.74 -9.59 49.10
C LEU A 185 10.54 -9.19 50.34
N ARG A 186 11.66 -8.49 50.17
CA ARG A 186 12.14 -7.49 51.14
C ARG A 186 13.25 -6.62 50.53
N HIS A 187 12.99 -5.32 50.65
CA HIS A 187 13.92 -4.18 50.72
C HIS A 187 14.19 -3.45 49.40
N ALA A 188 13.31 -2.47 49.17
CA ALA A 188 13.56 -1.32 48.32
C ALA A 188 14.79 -0.54 48.84
N ASN A 189 15.77 -0.34 47.96
CA ASN A 189 16.73 0.76 48.04
C ASN A 189 16.50 1.66 46.82
N PRO A 190 16.32 2.98 46.99
CA PRO A 190 15.91 3.87 45.91
C PRO A 190 17.14 4.53 45.26
N SER A 191 17.81 3.87 44.32
CA SER A 191 18.73 4.55 43.38
C SER A 191 19.31 3.58 42.35
N SER A 192 18.60 3.34 41.26
CA SER A 192 19.16 3.20 39.91
C SER A 192 18.04 2.80 38.96
N SER A 193 17.31 3.80 38.46
CA SER A 193 16.63 3.65 37.18
C SER A 193 17.71 3.44 36.12
N ALA A 194 18.07 2.19 35.85
CA ALA A 194 18.73 1.82 34.61
C ALA A 194 17.61 1.69 33.57
N PRO A 195 17.39 2.69 32.69
CA PRO A 195 16.64 2.40 31.47
C PRO A 195 17.49 1.41 30.66
N ASN A 196 16.84 0.47 29.98
CA ASN A 196 17.44 -0.44 29.03
C ASN A 196 18.57 0.25 28.23
N LEU A 197 19.82 -0.17 28.47
CA LEU A 197 20.98 0.17 27.64
C LEU A 197 20.90 -0.66 26.35
N HIS A 198 19.90 -0.38 25.51
CA HIS A 198 20.12 -0.52 24.08
C HIS A 198 20.84 0.76 23.64
N PRO A 199 21.96 0.67 22.90
CA PRO A 199 22.51 1.83 22.20
C PRO A 199 21.36 2.50 21.43
N PRO A 200 21.24 3.84 21.41
CA PRO A 200 20.21 4.48 20.61
C PRO A 200 20.44 4.07 19.16
N GLU A 201 19.60 3.14 18.67
CA GLU A 201 19.57 2.83 17.26
C GLU A 201 19.33 4.14 16.52
N PRO A 202 20.05 4.42 15.42
CA PRO A 202 19.83 5.64 14.67
C PRO A 202 18.37 5.66 14.22
N TYR A 203 17.56 6.50 14.87
CA TYR A 203 16.19 6.70 14.47
C TYR A 203 16.24 7.39 13.11
N ILE A 204 15.82 6.67 12.08
CA ILE A 204 15.72 7.20 10.73
C ILE A 204 14.52 8.14 10.76
N VAL A 205 14.79 9.45 10.72
CA VAL A 205 13.76 10.45 10.47
C VAL A 205 13.33 10.27 9.01
N VAL A 206 12.27 9.50 8.78
CA VAL A 206 11.72 9.32 7.44
C VAL A 206 11.34 10.70 6.88
N GLY A 207 12.11 11.16 5.90
CA GLY A 207 11.89 12.44 5.22
C GLY A 207 12.73 13.64 5.69
N ALA A 208 13.75 13.45 6.57
CA ALA A 208 14.65 14.54 6.97
C ALA A 208 15.34 15.24 5.78
N ASP A 209 15.63 14.49 4.70
CA ASP A 209 16.22 15.01 3.45
C ASP A 209 15.20 15.06 2.30
N SER A 210 13.90 15.01 2.60
CA SER A 210 12.88 14.99 1.56
C SER A 210 12.80 16.33 0.82
N GLN A 211 12.69 16.26 -0.51
CA GLN A 211 12.47 17.44 -1.35
C GLN A 211 11.15 18.11 -0.95
N PRO A 212 10.99 19.43 -1.17
CA PRO A 212 9.75 20.10 -0.81
C PRO A 212 8.58 19.51 -1.61
N LEU A 213 7.41 19.40 -0.97
CA LEU A 213 6.24 18.64 -1.43
C LEU A 213 5.79 19.02 -2.85
N ASN A 214 5.90 20.31 -3.21
CA ASN A 214 5.59 20.82 -4.54
C ASN A 214 6.52 20.26 -5.64
N LEU A 215 7.80 20.05 -5.33
CA LEU A 215 8.76 19.46 -6.27
C LEU A 215 8.51 17.96 -6.46
N GLN A 216 8.19 17.26 -5.37
CA GLN A 216 7.80 15.85 -5.42
C GLN A 216 6.54 15.64 -6.26
N HIS A 217 5.48 16.42 -5.98
CA HIS A 217 4.26 16.39 -6.79
C HIS A 217 4.54 16.69 -8.26
N GLY A 218 5.32 17.74 -8.57
CA GLY A 218 5.67 18.07 -9.94
C GLY A 218 6.43 16.95 -10.69
N ALA A 219 7.25 16.16 -9.99
CA ALA A 219 7.94 15.01 -10.56
C ALA A 219 6.99 13.83 -10.86
N ILE A 220 6.01 13.60 -9.98
CA ILE A 220 4.98 12.56 -10.12
C ILE A 220 4.02 12.93 -11.25
N THR A 221 3.48 14.15 -11.25
CA THR A 221 2.53 14.66 -12.25
C THR A 221 3.10 14.57 -13.66
N ARG A 222 4.40 14.81 -13.85
CA ARG A 222 5.10 14.68 -15.14
C ARG A 222 5.01 13.29 -15.76
N LYS A 223 4.84 12.22 -14.97
CA LYS A 223 4.75 10.84 -15.48
C LYS A 223 3.49 10.61 -16.32
N PHE A 224 2.44 11.41 -16.10
CA PHE A 224 1.20 11.33 -16.88
C PHE A 224 1.26 12.07 -18.21
N TYR A 225 2.27 12.90 -18.48
CA TYR A 225 2.34 13.68 -19.72
C TYR A 225 2.96 12.87 -20.87
N SER A 226 2.22 12.77 -21.98
CA SER A 226 2.74 12.25 -23.24
C SER A 226 3.57 13.31 -23.98
N LYS A 227 4.53 12.83 -24.80
CA LYS A 227 5.34 13.70 -25.67
C LYS A 227 4.49 14.47 -26.68
N ASN A 228 3.49 13.81 -27.25
CA ASN A 228 2.50 14.40 -28.16
C ASN A 228 1.09 14.04 -27.67
N GLU A 229 0.08 14.80 -28.10
CA GLU A 229 -1.33 14.41 -27.90
C GLU A 229 -1.61 13.08 -28.63
N PRO A 230 -2.20 12.07 -27.96
CA PRO A 230 -2.61 10.85 -28.63
C PRO A 230 -3.68 11.14 -29.70
N PRO A 231 -3.58 10.52 -30.90
CA PRO A 231 -4.51 10.78 -32.01
C PRO A 231 -5.92 10.21 -31.77
N ILE A 232 -6.07 9.32 -30.79
CA ILE A 232 -7.35 8.73 -30.39
C ILE A 232 -8.02 9.62 -29.34
N SER A 233 -9.33 9.83 -29.43
CA SER A 233 -10.07 10.56 -28.39
C SER A 233 -10.10 9.78 -27.07
N VAL A 234 -10.32 10.47 -25.94
CA VAL A 234 -10.47 9.82 -24.62
C VAL A 234 -11.65 8.84 -24.63
N ASN A 235 -12.77 9.21 -25.28
CA ASN A 235 -13.94 8.34 -25.41
C ASN A 235 -13.61 7.04 -26.15
N GLN A 236 -13.00 7.14 -27.34
CA GLN A 236 -12.62 5.96 -28.13
C GLN A 236 -11.59 5.09 -27.39
N TYR A 237 -10.67 5.70 -26.66
CA TYR A 237 -9.70 4.98 -25.84
C TYR A 237 -10.37 4.21 -24.69
N LEU A 238 -11.35 4.84 -24.02
CA LEU A 238 -12.17 4.20 -23.00
C LEU A 238 -13.02 3.04 -23.57
N LEU A 239 -13.66 3.25 -24.73
CA LEU A 239 -14.43 2.20 -25.41
C LEU A 239 -13.56 0.99 -25.76
N ARG A 240 -12.33 1.23 -26.24
CA ARG A 240 -11.34 0.17 -26.46
C ARG A 240 -11.02 -0.57 -25.16
N LEU A 241 -10.75 0.15 -24.06
CA LEU A 241 -10.49 -0.47 -22.77
C LEU A 241 -11.68 -1.34 -22.32
N HIS A 242 -12.90 -0.82 -22.43
CA HIS A 242 -14.13 -1.56 -22.07
C HIS A 242 -14.36 -2.80 -22.93
N GLN A 243 -14.04 -2.74 -24.22
CA GLN A 243 -14.20 -3.87 -25.14
C GLN A 243 -13.29 -5.06 -24.78
N PHE A 244 -12.04 -4.82 -24.40
CA PHE A 244 -11.06 -5.89 -24.11
C PHE A 244 -10.92 -6.22 -22.62
N CYS A 245 -11.27 -5.26 -21.76
CA CYS A 245 -11.21 -5.30 -20.30
C CYS A 245 -12.49 -4.66 -19.73
N PRO A 246 -13.66 -5.32 -19.86
CA PRO A 246 -14.89 -4.80 -19.29
C PRO A 246 -14.75 -4.65 -17.77
N MET A 247 -15.17 -3.50 -17.26
CA MET A 247 -15.09 -3.14 -15.84
C MET A 247 -16.49 -2.83 -15.34
N SER A 248 -16.69 -2.96 -14.03
CA SER A 248 -17.95 -2.60 -13.39
C SER A 248 -18.24 -1.10 -13.47
N THR A 249 -19.52 -0.75 -13.34
CA THR A 249 -19.99 0.64 -13.25
C THR A 249 -19.26 1.43 -12.15
N ALA A 250 -19.03 0.79 -11.00
CA ALA A 250 -18.35 1.39 -9.87
C ALA A 250 -16.93 1.85 -10.22
N VAL A 251 -16.17 1.06 -10.99
CA VAL A 251 -14.80 1.39 -11.40
C VAL A 251 -14.74 2.65 -12.26
N TYR A 252 -15.66 2.81 -13.23
CA TYR A 252 -15.70 4.00 -14.07
C TYR A 252 -16.07 5.27 -13.27
N LEU A 253 -17.06 5.16 -12.39
CA LEU A 253 -17.50 6.28 -11.55
C LEU A 253 -16.45 6.66 -10.51
N ALA A 254 -15.82 5.68 -9.85
CA ALA A 254 -14.74 5.91 -8.91
C ALA A 254 -13.53 6.53 -9.58
N THR A 255 -13.19 6.09 -10.81
CA THR A 255 -12.13 6.74 -11.60
C THR A 255 -12.45 8.22 -11.86
N SER A 256 -13.70 8.53 -12.20
CA SER A 256 -14.13 9.91 -12.39
C SER A 256 -14.01 10.71 -11.09
N LEU A 257 -14.40 10.12 -9.95
CA LEU A 257 -14.28 10.73 -8.63
C LEU A 257 -12.81 11.00 -8.26
N TYR A 258 -11.91 10.04 -8.47
CA TYR A 258 -10.49 10.22 -8.18
C TYR A 258 -9.89 11.34 -9.03
N ILE A 259 -10.18 11.36 -10.33
CA ILE A 259 -9.69 12.43 -11.22
C ILE A 259 -10.30 13.78 -10.81
N HIS A 260 -11.58 13.82 -10.42
CA HIS A 260 -12.22 15.03 -9.91
C HIS A 260 -11.51 15.56 -8.66
N ARG A 261 -11.25 14.72 -7.66
CA ARG A 261 -10.51 15.10 -6.45
C ARG A 261 -9.14 15.69 -6.78
N LEU A 262 -8.38 14.97 -7.60
CA LEU A 262 -7.03 15.38 -7.98
C LEU A 262 -6.98 16.69 -8.79
N ALA A 263 -7.94 16.89 -9.69
CA ALA A 263 -7.94 18.04 -10.60
C ALA A 263 -8.65 19.28 -10.05
N VAL A 264 -9.74 19.07 -9.31
CA VAL A 264 -10.71 20.12 -8.92
C VAL A 264 -10.53 20.48 -7.45
N GLU A 265 -10.59 19.48 -6.56
CA GLU A 265 -10.54 19.70 -5.10
C GLU A 265 -9.13 20.06 -4.63
N GLU A 266 -8.17 19.19 -4.93
CA GLU A 266 -6.77 19.32 -4.51
C GLU A 266 -5.93 20.18 -5.46
N ARG A 267 -6.34 20.25 -6.73
CA ARG A 267 -5.62 20.94 -7.81
C ARG A 267 -4.17 20.43 -7.95
N ALA A 268 -3.96 19.14 -7.69
CA ALA A 268 -2.67 18.47 -7.77
C ALA A 268 -2.19 18.28 -9.22
N ILE A 269 -3.13 18.09 -10.16
CA ILE A 269 -2.84 17.88 -11.58
C ILE A 269 -3.83 18.65 -12.48
N PRO A 270 -3.36 19.54 -13.36
CA PRO A 270 -4.21 20.08 -14.43
C PRO A 270 -4.43 19.01 -15.50
N VAL A 271 -5.67 18.76 -15.89
CA VAL A 271 -6.02 17.73 -16.89
C VAL A 271 -5.95 18.34 -18.27
N THR A 272 -5.08 17.81 -19.13
CA THR A 272 -4.82 18.32 -20.48
C THR A 272 -4.94 17.21 -21.51
N ARG A 273 -5.02 17.58 -22.79
CA ARG A 273 -5.02 16.63 -23.92
C ARG A 273 -3.82 15.68 -23.92
N ARG A 274 -2.69 16.13 -23.36
CA ARG A 274 -1.43 15.37 -23.32
C ARG A 274 -1.34 14.39 -22.17
N ASN A 275 -2.15 14.54 -21.11
CA ASN A 275 -2.10 13.68 -19.94
C ASN A 275 -3.37 12.86 -19.68
N ALA A 276 -4.49 13.24 -20.27
CA ALA A 276 -5.80 12.64 -19.99
C ALA A 276 -5.81 11.11 -20.17
N HIS A 277 -5.27 10.58 -21.27
CA HIS A 277 -5.26 9.13 -21.53
C HIS A 277 -4.51 8.32 -20.48
N ARG A 278 -3.31 8.80 -20.10
CA ARG A 278 -2.46 8.14 -19.10
C ARG A 278 -3.07 8.25 -17.71
N LEU A 279 -3.67 9.39 -17.40
CA LEU A 279 -4.36 9.62 -16.13
C LEU A 279 -5.58 8.71 -15.98
N VAL A 280 -6.40 8.58 -17.03
CA VAL A 280 -7.56 7.70 -17.07
C VAL A 280 -7.14 6.22 -16.99
N LEU A 281 -6.10 5.82 -17.73
CA LEU A 281 -5.58 4.44 -17.66
C LEU A 281 -5.13 4.08 -16.23
N ALA A 282 -4.37 4.97 -15.59
CA ALA A 282 -3.92 4.76 -14.22
C ALA A 282 -5.08 4.72 -13.23
N GLY A 283 -6.02 5.67 -13.34
CA GLY A 283 -7.20 5.74 -12.48
C GLY A 283 -8.07 4.49 -12.60
N LEU A 284 -8.34 4.01 -13.82
CA LEU A 284 -9.06 2.74 -14.04
C LEU A 284 -8.33 1.55 -13.45
N ARG A 285 -7.00 1.49 -13.62
CA ARG A 285 -6.18 0.41 -13.07
C ARG A 285 -6.25 0.37 -11.55
N VAL A 286 -6.11 1.52 -10.90
CA VAL A 286 -6.16 1.64 -9.45
C VAL A 286 -7.57 1.36 -8.93
N ALA A 287 -8.61 1.92 -9.54
CA ALA A 287 -10.01 1.71 -9.16
C ALA A 287 -10.44 0.25 -9.28
N MET A 288 -10.07 -0.43 -10.38
CA MET A 288 -10.31 -1.87 -10.57
C MET A 288 -9.70 -2.69 -9.44
N LYS A 289 -8.44 -2.42 -9.09
CA LYS A 289 -7.75 -3.13 -8.00
C LYS A 289 -8.33 -2.83 -6.61
N ALA A 290 -8.95 -1.67 -6.43
CA ALA A 290 -9.50 -1.24 -5.14
C ALA A 290 -10.94 -1.74 -4.92
N LEU A 291 -11.73 -1.90 -5.99
CA LEU A 291 -13.18 -2.12 -5.91
C LEU A 291 -13.64 -3.48 -6.41
N GLU A 292 -12.86 -4.17 -7.25
CA GLU A 292 -13.23 -5.48 -7.79
C GLU A 292 -12.43 -6.60 -7.11
N ASP A 293 -13.11 -7.72 -6.85
CA ASP A 293 -12.48 -8.91 -6.27
C ASP A 293 -11.47 -9.55 -7.23
N LEU A 294 -11.75 -9.45 -8.54
CA LEU A 294 -10.92 -9.98 -9.61
C LEU A 294 -10.40 -8.83 -10.47
N SER A 295 -9.09 -8.72 -10.59
CA SER A 295 -8.45 -7.73 -11.47
C SER A 295 -7.81 -8.40 -12.69
N TYR A 296 -7.83 -7.71 -13.83
CA TYR A 296 -7.15 -8.22 -15.02
C TYR A 296 -5.62 -8.29 -14.81
N PRO A 297 -4.95 -9.27 -15.46
CA PRO A 297 -3.49 -9.34 -15.45
C PRO A 297 -2.86 -8.03 -15.92
N HIS A 298 -1.76 -7.64 -15.28
CA HIS A 298 -1.04 -6.40 -15.57
C HIS A 298 -0.62 -6.31 -17.04
N THR A 299 -0.14 -7.44 -17.59
CA THR A 299 0.29 -7.59 -18.99
C THR A 299 -0.85 -7.31 -19.98
N LYS A 300 -2.08 -7.78 -19.67
CA LYS A 300 -3.27 -7.56 -20.50
C LYS A 300 -3.66 -6.09 -20.53
N ILE A 301 -3.73 -5.44 -19.36
CA ILE A 301 -4.08 -4.01 -19.27
C ILE A 301 -3.03 -3.15 -19.98
N ALA A 302 -1.74 -3.45 -19.82
CA ALA A 302 -0.67 -2.72 -20.50
C ALA A 302 -0.80 -2.80 -22.03
N LYS A 303 -1.03 -4.02 -22.57
CA LYS A 303 -1.25 -4.24 -24.00
C LYS A 303 -2.48 -3.52 -24.54
N VAL A 304 -3.62 -3.62 -23.85
CA VAL A 304 -4.86 -2.93 -24.27
C VAL A 304 -4.69 -1.42 -24.20
N GLY A 305 -4.08 -0.92 -23.12
CA GLY A 305 -3.81 0.49 -22.87
C GLY A 305 -2.71 1.09 -23.76
N GLY A 306 -1.96 0.27 -24.50
CA GLY A 306 -0.93 0.74 -25.43
C GLY A 306 0.32 1.30 -24.74
N VAL A 307 0.66 0.77 -23.57
CA VAL A 307 1.85 1.17 -22.78
C VAL A 307 2.69 -0.05 -22.42
N SER A 308 3.96 0.16 -22.08
CA SER A 308 4.78 -0.93 -21.53
C SER A 308 4.33 -1.31 -20.11
N GLU A 309 4.61 -2.54 -19.68
CA GLU A 309 4.24 -3.00 -18.33
C GLU A 309 4.93 -2.18 -17.23
N VAL A 310 6.19 -1.82 -17.44
CA VAL A 310 6.98 -0.96 -16.55
C VAL A 310 6.36 0.43 -16.46
N GLU A 311 5.89 0.96 -17.57
CA GLU A 311 5.22 2.25 -17.64
C GLU A 311 3.86 2.23 -16.95
N LEU A 312 3.05 1.19 -17.17
CA LEU A 312 1.79 1.01 -16.45
C LEU A 312 2.01 0.94 -14.94
N ALA A 313 3.02 0.19 -14.49
CA ALA A 313 3.37 0.12 -13.07
C ALA A 313 3.76 1.49 -12.50
N ARG A 314 4.56 2.27 -13.24
CA ARG A 314 4.93 3.63 -12.84
C ARG A 314 3.73 4.56 -12.76
N LEU A 315 2.81 4.48 -13.72
CA LEU A 315 1.58 5.28 -13.75
C LEU A 315 0.68 4.95 -12.57
N GLU A 316 0.51 3.66 -12.27
CA GLU A 316 -0.26 3.17 -11.13
C GLU A 316 0.29 3.69 -9.81
N ILE A 317 1.60 3.49 -9.56
CA ILE A 317 2.27 3.97 -8.35
C ILE A 317 2.15 5.49 -8.24
N SER A 318 2.39 6.21 -9.33
CA SER A 318 2.27 7.67 -9.37
C SER A 318 0.85 8.13 -9.02
N PHE A 319 -0.17 7.42 -9.48
CA PHE A 319 -1.56 7.76 -9.22
C PHE A 319 -1.91 7.57 -7.74
N CYS A 320 -1.47 6.45 -7.13
CA CYS A 320 -1.68 6.20 -5.71
C CYS A 320 -1.02 7.27 -4.84
N PHE A 321 0.19 7.72 -5.17
CA PHE A 321 0.84 8.81 -4.46
C PHE A 321 0.11 10.14 -4.60
N LEU A 322 -0.38 10.48 -5.80
CA LEU A 322 -1.19 11.68 -5.99
C LEU A 322 -2.50 11.61 -5.18
N ALA A 323 -3.14 10.45 -5.15
CA ALA A 323 -4.40 10.24 -4.41
C ALA A 323 -4.19 10.05 -2.89
N GLY A 324 -2.97 10.17 -2.36
CA GLY A 324 -2.67 9.96 -0.95
C GLY A 324 -3.05 8.55 -0.44
N PHE A 325 -3.19 7.56 -1.33
CA PHE A 325 -3.75 6.23 -1.04
C PHE A 325 -5.19 6.24 -0.47
N GLU A 326 -5.92 7.35 -0.58
CA GLU A 326 -7.33 7.47 -0.17
C GLU A 326 -8.27 6.94 -1.26
N LEU A 327 -8.26 5.62 -1.45
CA LEU A 327 -8.98 4.91 -2.53
C LEU A 327 -10.30 4.28 -2.08
N VAL A 328 -10.67 4.42 -0.80
CA VAL A 328 -11.94 3.86 -0.30
C VAL A 328 -13.09 4.75 -0.76
N VAL A 329 -14.07 4.15 -1.44
CA VAL A 329 -15.25 4.85 -1.94
C VAL A 329 -16.51 4.17 -1.41
N GLY A 330 -17.22 4.88 -0.53
CA GLY A 330 -18.54 4.43 -0.05
C GLY A 330 -19.65 4.73 -1.04
N GLU A 331 -20.77 4.01 -0.90
CA GLU A 331 -21.96 4.13 -1.74
C GLU A 331 -22.47 5.59 -1.81
N GLU A 332 -22.57 6.26 -0.67
CA GLU A 332 -23.09 7.63 -0.58
C GLU A 332 -22.26 8.63 -1.41
N ILE A 333 -20.92 8.55 -1.28
CA ILE A 333 -20.00 9.41 -2.02
C ILE A 333 -20.12 9.15 -3.52
N LEU A 334 -20.23 7.88 -3.91
CA LEU A 334 -20.35 7.49 -5.31
C LEU A 334 -21.68 7.93 -5.93
N LYS A 335 -22.80 7.77 -5.20
CA LYS A 335 -24.13 8.25 -5.61
C LYS A 335 -24.15 9.75 -5.79
N LYS A 336 -23.62 10.50 -4.83
CA LYS A 336 -23.52 11.96 -4.91
C LYS A 336 -22.68 12.41 -6.11
N HIS A 337 -21.52 11.79 -6.32
CA HIS A 337 -20.67 12.11 -7.48
C HIS A 337 -21.36 11.79 -8.80
N TRP A 338 -22.05 10.66 -8.87
CA TRP A 338 -22.83 10.27 -10.04
C TRP A 338 -23.95 11.27 -10.36
N GLN A 339 -24.68 11.76 -9.35
CA GLN A 339 -25.68 12.82 -9.52
C GLN A 339 -25.07 14.08 -10.13
N VAL A 340 -23.93 14.55 -9.60
CA VAL A 340 -23.20 15.71 -10.14
C VAL A 340 -22.82 15.50 -11.61
N LEU A 341 -22.32 14.32 -11.96
CA LEU A 341 -21.96 13.99 -13.35
C LEU A 341 -23.18 13.99 -14.28
N ARG A 342 -24.33 13.53 -13.77
CA ARG A 342 -25.59 13.48 -14.53
C ARG A 342 -26.21 14.86 -14.72
N GLU A 343 -26.32 15.65 -13.67
CA GLU A 343 -26.79 17.04 -13.76
C GLU A 343 -25.90 17.85 -14.71
N GLY A 344 -24.58 17.68 -14.61
CA GLY A 344 -23.62 18.25 -15.55
C GLY A 344 -23.71 17.69 -16.98
N LYS A 345 -24.32 16.52 -17.20
CA LYS A 345 -24.68 15.99 -18.54
C LYS A 345 -26.00 16.56 -19.05
N VAL A 346 -27.02 16.67 -18.20
CA VAL A 346 -28.35 17.21 -18.54
C VAL A 346 -28.24 18.68 -18.91
N GLY A 347 -27.43 19.48 -18.19
CA GLY A 347 -27.13 20.86 -18.57
C GLY A 347 -26.44 21.00 -19.94
N ARG A 348 -25.84 19.93 -20.48
CA ARG A 348 -25.16 19.93 -21.79
C ARG A 348 -26.03 19.46 -22.96
N MET A 349 -27.18 18.82 -22.70
CA MET A 349 -28.16 18.50 -23.76
C MET A 349 -29.04 19.71 -24.10
N VAL A 350 -29.10 20.72 -23.24
CA VAL A 350 -29.99 21.88 -23.40
C VAL A 350 -29.30 23.06 -24.11
N ASP A 351 -28.00 23.29 -23.88
CA ASP A 351 -27.30 24.44 -24.48
C ASP A 351 -26.11 24.00 -25.34
N GLY A 352 -26.34 24.01 -26.66
CA GLY A 352 -25.26 24.12 -27.63
C GLY A 352 -24.49 25.42 -27.39
N VAL A 353 -23.37 25.33 -26.67
CA VAL A 353 -22.47 26.43 -26.30
C VAL A 353 -23.03 27.35 -25.20
N GLU A 354 -22.82 26.96 -23.95
CA GLU A 354 -22.24 27.82 -22.90
C GLU A 354 -21.82 26.95 -21.71
N VAL A 355 -20.77 27.35 -20.99
CA VAL A 355 -20.13 26.55 -19.92
C VAL A 355 -20.52 27.11 -18.55
N PRO A 356 -21.34 26.39 -17.77
CA PRO A 356 -21.40 26.65 -16.33
C PRO A 356 -20.40 25.76 -15.58
N LEU A 357 -19.42 26.46 -15.03
CA LEU A 357 -18.46 26.07 -14.01
C LEU A 357 -18.99 24.97 -13.06
N LEU A 358 -18.31 23.82 -12.98
CA LEU A 358 -18.35 23.01 -11.76
C LEU A 358 -18.02 23.97 -10.61
N LYS A 359 -19.02 24.31 -9.77
CA LYS A 359 -18.84 25.27 -8.67
C LYS A 359 -17.78 24.72 -7.74
N LEU A 360 -16.56 25.18 -7.97
CA LEU A 360 -15.43 25.05 -7.07
C LEU A 360 -15.75 25.90 -5.84
N ASP A 361 -16.44 25.32 -4.86
CA ASP A 361 -16.54 25.94 -3.54
C ASP A 361 -15.11 26.07 -2.99
N LYS A 362 -14.58 27.29 -3.04
CA LYS A 362 -13.29 27.64 -2.47
C LYS A 362 -13.38 27.64 -0.94
N LYS A 363 -13.65 26.49 -0.32
CA LYS A 363 -13.48 26.34 1.12
C LYS A 363 -12.00 26.16 1.41
N ARG A 364 -11.24 27.26 1.32
CA ARG A 364 -9.93 27.34 1.97
C ARG A 364 -10.20 27.21 3.47
N LYS A 365 -9.82 26.10 4.08
CA LYS A 365 -9.60 26.06 5.53
C LYS A 365 -8.52 27.12 5.81
N THR A 366 -8.96 28.28 6.26
CA THR A 366 -8.05 29.34 6.67
C THR A 366 -7.42 28.91 7.99
N SER A 367 -6.14 29.19 8.15
CA SER A 367 -5.27 28.78 9.27
C SER A 367 -5.72 29.30 10.65
N ARG A 368 -6.92 29.87 10.78
CA ARG A 368 -7.51 30.36 12.04
C ARG A 368 -8.23 29.29 12.85
N GLU A 369 -8.73 28.22 12.25
CA GLU A 369 -9.46 27.16 12.99
C GLU A 369 -8.53 26.19 13.74
N VAL A 370 -7.25 26.10 13.38
CA VAL A 370 -6.27 25.24 14.09
C VAL A 370 -5.81 25.87 15.40
N HIS A 371 -5.89 27.20 15.55
CA HIS A 371 -5.48 27.88 16.79
C HIS A 371 -6.54 27.85 17.89
N GLN A 372 -7.79 27.52 17.57
CA GLN A 372 -8.90 27.49 18.54
C GLN A 372 -9.14 26.09 19.13
N LEU A 373 -8.32 25.10 18.77
CA LEU A 373 -8.35 23.73 19.29
C LEU A 373 -7.11 23.38 20.15
N MET A 374 -6.23 24.35 20.40
CA MET A 374 -5.06 24.22 21.29
C MET A 374 -5.05 25.23 22.46
N GLN A 375 -6.19 25.85 22.76
CA GLN A 375 -6.48 26.47 24.05
C GLN A 375 -7.69 25.75 24.64
#